data_AF-A0A2L2Z8N0-F1
#
_entry.id   AF-A0A2L2Z8N0-F1
#
_cell.length_a   1.000
_cell.length_b   1.000
_cell.length_c   1.000
_cell.angle_alpha   90.00
_cell.angle_beta   90.00
_cell.angle_gamma   90.00
#
_symmetry.space_group_name_H-M   'P 1'
#
loop_
_entity.id
_entity.type
_entity.pdbx_description
1 polymer ?
#
loop_
_entity_poly.entity_id
_entity_poly.type
_entity_poly.pdbx_seq_one_letter_code
_entity_poly.pdbx_strand_id
1 'polypeptide(L)' 'VMLLFVRGRQFPGSRWFYKAIIEEALDFKQRDTAIIISTYPKCGTNMMKYIFHTIFTSGQNPL' A
#
# COMPACT_ATOMS: atom_id res chain seq x y z
N VAL A 1 0.37 -17.95 -9.50
CA VAL A 1 -0.49 -17.15 -8.58
C VAL A 1 -1.83 -17.01 -9.24
N MET A 2 -2.92 -17.43 -8.59
CA MET A 2 -4.26 -17.18 -9.12
C MET A 2 -4.50 -15.67 -9.09
N LEU A 3 -4.99 -15.07 -10.18
CA LEU A 3 -5.28 -13.64 -10.23
C LEU A 3 -6.75 -13.41 -9.88
N LEU A 4 -6.99 -12.42 -9.04
CA LEU A 4 -8.33 -11.94 -8.72
C LEU A 4 -8.61 -10.69 -9.56
N PHE A 5 -9.71 -10.68 -10.29
CA PHE A 5 -10.14 -9.51 -11.05
C PHE A 5 -11.14 -8.69 -10.24
N VAL A 6 -10.84 -7.40 -10.03
CA VAL A 6 -11.72 -6.44 -9.34
C VAL A 6 -11.78 -5.17 -10.18
N ARG A 7 -13.01 -4.73 -10.53
CA ARG A 7 -13.26 -3.57 -11.41
C ARG A 7 -12.41 -3.58 -12.71
N GLY A 8 -12.23 -4.76 -13.30
CA GLY A 8 -11.44 -4.96 -14.53
C GLY A 8 -9.92 -4.96 -14.34
N ARG A 9 -9.40 -4.85 -13.12
CA ARG A 9 -7.96 -4.84 -12.81
C ARG A 9 -7.52 -6.14 -12.13
N GLN A 10 -6.28 -6.55 -12.38
CA GLN A 10 -5.70 -7.77 -11.81
C GLN A 10 -5.04 -7.49 -10.46
N PHE A 11 -5.36 -8.33 -9.47
CA PHE A 11 -4.75 -8.33 -8.15
C PHE A 11 -4.26 -9.74 -7.77
N PRO A 12 -3.30 -9.87 -6.83
CA PRO A 12 -2.86 -11.17 -6.35
C PRO A 12 -4.02 -11.90 -5.67
N GLY A 13 -4.39 -13.09 -6.13
CA GLY A 13 -5.33 -13.96 -5.42
C GLY A 13 -4.62 -14.59 -4.23
N SER A 14 -4.84 -14.04 -3.04
CA SER A 14 -4.26 -14.54 -1.79
C SER A 14 -5.19 -14.26 -0.61
N ARG A 15 -4.93 -14.89 0.53
CA ARG A 15 -5.72 -14.69 1.77
C ARG A 15 -5.85 -13.21 2.18
N TRP A 16 -4.88 -12.37 1.81
CA TRP A 16 -4.83 -10.95 2.17
C TRP A 16 -5.46 -10.02 1.13
N PHE A 17 -5.70 -10.50 -0.09
CA PHE A 17 -6.19 -9.72 -1.22
C PHE A 17 -7.48 -10.36 -1.74
N TYR A 18 -8.57 -10.10 -1.02
CA TYR A 18 -9.93 -10.53 -1.40
C TYR A 18 -10.76 -9.33 -1.89
N LYS A 19 -11.85 -9.60 -2.60
CA LYS A 19 -12.60 -8.56 -3.34
C LYS A 19 -13.00 -7.37 -2.46
N ALA A 20 -13.60 -7.62 -1.29
CA ALA A 20 -14.09 -6.55 -0.43
C ALA A 20 -12.99 -5.61 0.09
N ILE A 21 -11.85 -6.15 0.56
CA ILE A 21 -10.74 -5.29 1.03
C ILE A 21 -10.10 -4.48 -0.11
N ILE A 22 -10.08 -5.03 -1.33
CA ILE A 22 -9.61 -4.32 -2.52
C ILE A 22 -10.58 -3.20 -2.90
N GLU A 23 -11.89 -3.47 -2.90
CA GLU A 23 -12.91 -2.46 -3.20
C GLU A 23 -12.89 -1.33 -2.17
N GLU A 24 -12.78 -1.65 -0.88
CA GLU A 24 -12.64 -0.67 0.20
C GLU A 24 -11.38 0.21 0.01
N ALA A 25 -10.24 -0.40 -0.33
CA ALA A 25 -9.00 0.33 -0.59
C ALA A 25 -9.10 1.23 -1.84
N LEU A 26 -9.84 0.80 -2.87
CA LEU A 26 -10.07 1.60 -4.09
C LEU A 26 -11.01 2.79 -3.83
N ASP A 27 -11.91 2.67 -2.86
CA ASP A 27 -12.85 3.73 -2.46
C ASP A 27 -12.31 4.59 -1.30
N PHE A 28 -11.07 4.35 -0.86
CA PHE A 28 -10.43 5.09 0.23
C PHE A 28 -10.37 6.60 -0.07
N LYS A 29 -10.99 7.39 0.81
CA LYS A 29 -10.94 8.86 0.76
C LYS A 29 -9.73 9.36 1.54
N GLN A 30 -8.85 10.05 0.84
CA GLN A 30 -7.63 10.61 1.42
C GLN A 30 -7.96 11.81 2.31
N ARG A 31 -7.08 12.08 3.29
CA ARG A 31 -7.09 13.31 4.09
C ARG A 31 -6.10 14.30 3.48
N ASP A 32 -6.34 15.59 3.64
CA ASP A 32 -5.48 16.65 3.07
C ASP A 32 -4.02 16.57 3.54
N THR A 33 -3.78 15.97 4.71
CA THR A 33 -2.46 15.80 5.32
C THR A 33 -1.85 14.41 5.07
N ALA A 34 -2.50 13.55 4.30
CA ALA A 34 -2.02 12.20 4.05
C ALA A 34 -0.86 12.18 3.04
N ILE A 35 0.16 11.35 3.31
CA ILE A 35 1.23 11.05 2.36
C ILE A 35 1.02 9.62 1.83
N ILE A 36 1.12 9.45 0.51
CA ILE A 36 0.94 8.17 -0.16
C ILE A 36 2.21 7.78 -0.91
N ILE A 37 2.67 6.56 -0.62
CA ILE A 37 3.74 5.92 -1.38
C ILE A 37 3.08 5.00 -2.41
N SER A 38 3.17 5.38 -3.69
CA SER A 38 2.64 4.60 -4.81
C SER A 38 3.78 4.21 -5.75
N THR A 39 3.98 2.91 -5.93
CA THR A 39 5.01 2.37 -6.83
C THR A 39 4.48 1.14 -7.53
N TYR A 40 4.97 0.86 -8.74
CA TYR A 40 4.81 -0.48 -9.30
C TYR A 40 5.50 -1.52 -8.38
N PRO A 41 4.98 -2.76 -8.28
CA PRO A 41 5.58 -3.77 -7.42
C PRO A 41 7.08 -3.96 -7.69
N LYS A 42 7.87 -4.13 -6.63
CA LYS A 42 9.33 -4.31 -6.65
C LYS A 42 10.16 -3.06 -6.99
N CYS A 43 9.56 -1.87 -7.08
CA CYS A 43 10.29 -0.62 -7.27
C CYS A 43 10.70 0.08 -5.96
N GLY A 44 11.18 -0.68 -4.96
CA GLY A 44 11.76 -0.08 -3.75
C GLY A 44 10.77 0.48 -2.72
N THR A 45 9.50 0.05 -2.72
CA THR A 45 8.47 0.51 -1.75
C THR A 45 8.94 0.39 -0.30
N ASN A 46 9.62 -0.71 0.06
CA ASN A 46 10.10 -0.92 1.43
C ASN A 46 11.19 0.09 1.82
N MET A 47 12.10 0.40 0.91
CA MET A 47 13.15 1.40 1.13
C MET A 47 12.52 2.78 1.36
N MET A 48 11.55 3.16 0.50
CA MET A 48 10.86 4.44 0.65
C MET A 48 10.08 4.53 1.98
N LYS A 49 9.40 3.45 2.38
CA LYS A 49 8.71 3.37 3.67
C LYS A 49 9.67 3.60 4.84
N TYR A 50 10.86 3.02 4.79
CA TYR A 50 11.86 3.20 5.84
C TYR A 50 12.36 4.64 5.91
N ILE A 51 12.68 5.25 4.76
CA ILE A 51 13.11 6.66 4.68
C ILE A 51 12.05 7.60 5.29
N PHE A 52 10.79 7.47 4.86
CA PHE A 52 9.72 8.28 5.43
C PHE A 52 9.56 8.06 6.93
N HIS A 53 9.59 6.81 7.39
CA HIS A 53 9.53 6.50 8.81
C HIS A 53 10.66 7.21 9.58
N THR A 54 11.90 7.11 9.12
CA THR A 54 13.06 7.77 9.74
C THR A 54 12.90 9.29 9.79
N ILE A 55 12.35 9.92 8.74
CA ILE A 55 12.08 11.36 8.75
C ILE A 55 11.02 11.71 9.80
N PHE A 56 9.91 10.97 9.84
CA PHE A 56 8.80 11.24 10.77
C PHE A 56 9.15 10.97 12.23
N THR A 57 10.03 10.01 12.51
CA THR A 57 10.48 9.70 13.87
C THR A 57 11.77 10.43 14.25
N SER A 58 12.26 11.35 13.40
CA SER A 58 13.54 12.04 13.61
C SER A 58 14.70 11.06 13.90
N GLY A 59 14.71 9.92 13.24
CA GLY A 59 15.73 8.88 13.40
C GLY A 59 15.56 7.98 14.63
N GLN A 60 14.48 8.13 15.41
CA GLN A 60 14.20 7.22 16.52
C GLN A 60 13.77 5.85 16.01
N ASN A 61 14.35 4.79 16.60
CA ASN A 61 13.96 3.41 16.31
C ASN A 61 12.53 3.16 16.82
N PRO A 62 11.71 2.40 16.08
CA PRO A 62 10.42 1.96 16.59
C PRO A 62 10.65 1.12 17.87
N LEU A 63 9.98 1.49 18.96
CA LEU A 63 9.88 0.69 20.19
C LEU A 63 9.22 -0.67 19.90
#